data_AF-A0A523KC06-F1
#
_entry.id   AF-A0A523KC06-F1
#
_cell.length_a   1.000
_cell.length_b   1.000
_cell.length_c   1.000
_cell.angle_alpha   90.00
_cell.angle_beta   90.00
_cell.angle_gamma   90.00
#
_symmetry.space_group_name_H-M   'P 1'
#
loop_
_entity.id
_entity.type
_entity.pdbx_description
1 polymer ?
#
loop_
_entity_poly.entity_id
_entity_poly.type
_entity_poly.pdbx_seq_one_letter_code
_entity_poly.pdbx_strand_id
1 'polypeptide(L)' 'MNHDKHIEINISKQTLRLFEGNDIVKQYTISTAKNGPGEQMDSECTPRGKHFIREKIGAGCDANTVFVGREPCG' A
#
# COMPACT_ATOMS: atom_id res chain seq x y z
N MET A 1 9.92 -3.10 19.08
CA MET A 1 8.66 -2.33 19.18
C MET A 1 7.57 -3.21 18.59
N ASN A 2 6.62 -3.65 19.42
CA ASN A 2 5.46 -4.41 18.95
C ASN A 2 4.65 -3.49 18.04
N HIS A 3 4.71 -3.74 16.74
CA HIS A 3 3.78 -3.08 15.83
C HIS A 3 2.48 -3.88 15.88
N ASP A 4 1.64 -3.55 16.86
CA ASP A 4 0.28 -4.09 16.91
C ASP A 4 -0.53 -3.64 15.68
N LYS A 5 -0.05 -2.67 14.88
CA LYS A 5 -0.68 -2.31 13.61
C LYS A 5 -0.01 -2.94 12.41
N HIS A 6 -0.78 -3.61 11.56
CA HIS A 6 -0.31 -4.12 10.29
C HIS A 6 -1.39 -4.07 9.21
N ILE A 7 -0.95 -4.12 7.95
CA ILE A 7 -1.83 -4.16 6.79
C ILE A 7 -1.74 -5.56 6.19
N GLU A 8 -2.90 -6.15 5.93
CA GLU A 8 -3.02 -7.35 5.13
C GLU A 8 -3.63 -7.02 3.77
N ILE A 9 -2.98 -7.47 2.71
CA ILE A 9 -3.45 -7.34 1.34
C ILE A 9 -3.87 -8.72 0.85
N ASN A 10 -5.16 -8.85 0.51
CA ASN A 10 -5.67 -10.02 -0.18
C ASN A 10 -5.84 -9.71 -1.67
N ILE A 11 -4.93 -10.23 -2.48
CA ILE A 11 -4.89 -9.98 -3.93
C ILE A 11 -6.09 -10.60 -4.65
N SER A 12 -6.49 -11.83 -4.30
CA SER A 12 -7.61 -12.49 -4.99
C SER A 12 -8.95 -11.82 -4.71
N LYS A 13 -9.12 -11.27 -3.50
CA LYS A 13 -10.33 -10.53 -3.09
C LYS A 13 -10.25 -9.03 -3.34
N GLN A 14 -9.11 -8.52 -3.83
CA GLN A 14 -8.86 -7.08 -4.02
C GLN A 14 -9.26 -6.25 -2.78
N THR A 15 -8.78 -6.69 -1.61
CA THR A 15 -9.13 -6.10 -0.32
C THR A 15 -7.89 -5.78 0.50
N LEU A 16 -7.89 -4.61 1.13
CA LEU A 16 -6.95 -4.21 2.18
C LEU A 16 -7.66 -4.27 3.53
N ARG A 17 -7.04 -4.91 4.53
CA ARG A 17 -7.47 -4.88 5.93
C ARG A 17 -6.40 -4.23 6.78
N LEU A 18 -6.79 -3.25 7.59
CA LEU A 18 -5.94 -2.66 8.62
C LEU A 18 -6.27 -3.31 9.95
N PHE A 19 -5.26 -3.92 10.55
CA PHE A 19 -5.35 -4.54 11.87
C PHE A 19 -4.75 -3.62 12.94
N GLU A 20 -5.35 -3.62 14.12
CA GLU A 20 -4.75 -3.18 15.39
C GLU A 20 -4.87 -4.34 16.40
N GLY A 21 -3.74 -4.93 16.76
CA GLY A 21 -3.68 -6.25 17.40
C GLY A 21 -4.28 -7.32 16.50
N ASN A 22 -5.33 -7.97 16.99
CA ASN A 22 -6.11 -8.97 16.26
C ASN A 22 -7.37 -8.39 15.60
N ASP A 23 -7.69 -7.13 15.85
CA ASP A 23 -8.95 -6.52 15.40
C ASP A 23 -8.78 -5.83 14.05
N ILE A 24 -9.74 -6.05 13.15
CA ILE A 24 -9.82 -5.32 11.89
C ILE A 24 -10.50 -3.98 12.16
N VAL A 25 -9.74 -2.90 12.15
CA VAL A 25 -10.28 -1.55 12.41
C VAL A 25 -10.78 -0.86 11.15
N LYS A 26 -10.25 -1.22 9.97
CA LYS A 26 -10.68 -0.68 8.68
C LYS A 26 -10.53 -1.71 7.56
N GLN A 27 -11.40 -1.62 6.57
CA GLN A 27 -11.33 -2.40 5.35
C GLN A 27 -11.58 -1.50 4.14
N TYR A 28 -10.82 -1.72 3.07
CA TYR A 28 -10.95 -0.99 1.83
C TYR A 28 -10.93 -1.94 0.64
N THR A 29 -11.75 -1.66 -0.37
CA THR A 29 -11.57 -2.22 -1.71
C THR A 29 -10.33 -1.58 -2.33
N ILE A 30 -9.51 -2.38 -3.00
CA ILE A 30 -8.28 -1.93 -3.66
C ILE A 30 -8.23 -2.42 -5.10
N SER A 31 -7.18 -2.04 -5.82
CA SER A 31 -6.80 -2.64 -7.10
C SER A 31 -5.30 -2.90 -7.08
N THR A 32 -4.88 -4.14 -7.30
CA THR A 32 -3.47 -4.51 -7.45
C THR A 32 -3.03 -4.45 -8.91
N ALA A 33 -1.76 -4.73 -9.18
CA ALA A 33 -1.23 -4.77 -10.54
C ALA A 33 -2.09 -5.68 -11.46
N LYS A 34 -2.30 -5.22 -12.70
CA LYS A 34 -3.03 -5.97 -13.74
C LYS A 34 -2.35 -7.31 -14.06
N ASN A 35 -1.02 -7.36 -14.00
CA ASN A 35 -0.22 -8.57 -14.26
C ASN A 35 -0.30 -9.59 -13.09
N GLY A 36 -0.97 -9.23 -12.00
CA GLY A 36 -1.16 -10.09 -10.85
C GLY A 36 0.04 -10.09 -9.89
N PRO A 37 0.17 -11.13 -9.05
CA PRO A 37 1.29 -11.27 -8.13
C PRO A 37 2.56 -11.75 -8.83
N GLY A 38 3.73 -11.28 -8.39
CA GLY A 38 5.03 -11.72 -8.91
C GLY A 38 6.20 -10.90 -8.39
N GLU A 39 7.40 -11.49 -8.38
CA GLU A 39 8.61 -10.94 -7.75
C GLU A 39 9.77 -10.72 -8.74
N GLN A 40 9.54 -10.92 -10.03
CA GLN A 40 10.56 -10.67 -11.05
C GLN A 40 10.75 -9.17 -11.26
N MET A 41 12.01 -8.75 -11.40
CA MET A 41 12.35 -7.38 -11.78
C MET A 41 11.65 -7.02 -13.10
N ASP A 42 11.18 -5.78 -13.20
CA ASP A 42 10.49 -5.24 -14.39
C ASP A 42 9.21 -5.98 -14.82
N SER A 43 8.64 -6.83 -13.96
CA SER A 43 7.41 -7.58 -14.27
C SER A 43 6.12 -6.75 -14.19
N GLU A 44 6.18 -5.57 -13.60
CA GLU A 44 5.03 -4.73 -13.23
C GLU A 44 4.00 -5.46 -12.34
N CYS A 45 4.37 -6.61 -11.74
CA CYS A 45 3.53 -7.34 -10.81
C CYS A 45 3.53 -6.69 -9.42
N THR A 46 2.53 -7.06 -8.59
CA THR A 46 2.55 -6.74 -7.16
C THR A 46 3.37 -7.81 -6.41
N PRO A 47 4.53 -7.47 -5.82
CA PRO A 47 5.32 -8.44 -5.08
C PRO A 47 4.60 -8.89 -3.81
N ARG A 48 4.69 -10.18 -3.50
CA ARG A 48 4.16 -10.74 -2.25
C ARG A 48 5.20 -10.71 -1.15
N GLY A 49 4.77 -11.02 0.07
CA GLY A 49 5.63 -11.11 1.25
C GLY A 49 5.51 -9.90 2.16
N LYS A 50 6.36 -9.87 3.19
CA LYS A 50 6.33 -8.82 4.21
C LYS A 50 7.01 -7.57 3.68
N HIS A 51 6.23 -6.51 3.62
CA HIS A 51 6.69 -5.16 3.29
C HIS A 51 6.52 -4.26 4.52
N PHE A 52 7.26 -3.16 4.55
CA PHE A 52 7.08 -2.13 5.56
C PHE A 52 6.96 -0.78 4.87
N ILE A 53 6.19 0.13 5.47
CA ILE A 53 6.07 1.50 4.98
C ILE A 53 7.37 2.22 5.31
N ARG A 54 8.17 2.53 4.28
CA ARG A 54 9.41 3.28 4.45
C ARG A 54 9.16 4.79 4.61
N GLU A 55 8.21 5.31 3.84
CA GLU A 55 7.96 6.75 3.74
C GLU A 55 6.51 7.01 3.34
N LYS A 56 5.95 8.14 3.79
CA LYS A 56 4.61 8.63 3.42
C LYS A 56 4.73 10.10 3.02
N ILE A 57 4.30 10.43 1.80
CA ILE A 57 4.51 11.73 1.17
C ILE A 57 3.16 12.39 0.90
N GLY A 58 3.10 13.72 0.97
CA GLY A 58 1.91 14.53 0.65
C GLY A 58 1.10 14.99 1.87
N ALA A 59 1.58 14.75 3.10
CA ALA A 59 0.94 15.33 4.29
C ALA A 59 1.04 16.87 4.24
N GLY A 60 -0.11 17.54 4.32
CA GLY A 60 -0.18 19.01 4.28
C GLY A 60 -0.13 19.64 2.88
N CYS A 61 0.01 18.85 1.82
CA CYS A 61 -0.10 19.35 0.45
C CYS A 61 -1.56 19.58 0.06
N ASP A 62 -1.78 20.49 -0.90
CA ASP A 62 -3.10 20.77 -1.43
C ASP A 62 -3.70 19.56 -2.14
N ALA A 63 -5.03 19.47 -2.14
CA ALA A 63 -5.75 18.44 -2.88
C ALA A 63 -5.37 18.51 -4.37
N ASN A 64 -5.15 17.35 -4.98
CA ASN A 64 -4.71 17.19 -6.37
C ASN A 64 -3.27 17.64 -6.67
N THR A 65 -2.43 17.86 -5.65
CA THR A 65 -0.97 18.03 -5.84
C THR A 65 -0.41 16.83 -6.62
N VAL A 66 0.30 17.10 -7.71
CA VAL A 66 0.99 16.08 -8.50
C VAL A 66 2.38 15.87 -7.88
N PHE A 67 2.85 14.63 -7.83
CA PHE A 67 4.20 14.31 -7.35
C PHE A 67 5.00 13.65 -8.46
N VAL A 68 6.18 14.19 -8.77
CA VAL A 68 7.14 13.60 -9.71
C VAL A 68 8.42 13.28 -8.96
N GLY A 69 8.92 12.06 -9.08
CA GLY A 69 10.13 11.66 -8.36
C GLY A 69 10.01 11.72 -6.83
N ARG A 70 8.78 11.68 -6.29
CA ARG A 70 8.42 11.86 -4.87
C ARG A 70 8.42 13.30 -4.36
N GLU A 71 8.63 14.29 -5.22
CA GLU A 71 8.56 15.71 -4.87
C GLU A 71 7.26 16.34 -5.40
N PRO A 72 6.63 17.27 -4.66
CA PRO A 72 5.46 17.98 -5.14
C PRO A 72 5.81 18.83 -6.38
N CYS A 73 4.94 18.80 -7.38
CA CYS A 73 5.02 19.62 -8.57
C CYS A 73 3.80 20.53 -8.62
N GLY A 74 4.04 21.82 -8.45
CA GLY A 74 3.05 22.90 -8.41
C GLY A 74 3.73 24.25 -8.27
#